data_AF-A0A2A7TZA4-F1
#
_entry.id   AF-A0A2A7TZA4-F1
#
_cell.length_a   1.000
_cell.length_b   1.000
_cell.length_c   1.000
_cell.angle_alpha   90.00
_cell.angle_beta   90.00
_cell.angle_gamma   90.00
#
_symmetry.space_group_name_H-M   'P 1'
#
loop_
_entity.id
_entity.type
_entity.pdbx_description
1 polymer ?
#
loop_
_entity_poly.entity_id
_entity_poly.type
_entity_poly.pdbx_seq_one_letter_code
_entity_poly.pdbx_strand_id
1 'polypeptide(L)'
;MSVQLLAEQGADVAALATLAQRWGLSHNADALLALVLTPQRLELRKLDEPKLGAIFVDFVGGTMAHRRRFGGGRGEAVAKAVGIKGGYLPDVVDATAGLGRDAFVLAALGCRVRMLERHPVVAALLDDGLQRGYADAEIGPWLRERLTLLHASSIEALATLTPRPEVVYLDPMFPHRQKSALVKKEMRVFQALVGADDDADALLAPARQLATKRVVVKRPDYAPPLAGVATPNATLTKSHRFDLYAPLG
;
A
#
# COMPACT_ATOMS: atom_id res chain seq x y z
N MET A 1 0.18 17.35 -8.14
CA MET A 1 0.17 16.22 -9.09
C MET A 1 -0.95 16.44 -10.10
N SER A 2 -0.70 16.23 -11.40
CA SER A 2 -1.68 16.43 -12.47
C SER A 2 -2.40 15.11 -12.80
N VAL A 3 -3.74 15.10 -12.75
CA VAL A 3 -4.59 13.95 -13.07
C VAL A 3 -5.95 14.45 -13.56
N GLN A 4 -6.69 13.67 -14.36
CA GLN A 4 -8.03 14.08 -14.72
C GLN A 4 -8.98 13.85 -13.53
N LEU A 5 -9.60 14.92 -13.05
CA LEU A 5 -10.57 14.87 -11.94
C LEU A 5 -11.98 14.85 -12.52
N LEU A 6 -12.73 13.79 -12.26
CA LEU A 6 -14.10 13.60 -12.76
C LEU A 6 -15.06 13.28 -11.61
N ALA A 7 -16.29 13.79 -11.68
CA ALA A 7 -17.39 13.40 -10.81
C ALA A 7 -18.48 12.74 -11.66
N GLU A 8 -18.96 11.57 -11.24
CA GLU A 8 -20.11 10.94 -11.90
C GLU A 8 -21.42 11.58 -11.45
N GLN A 9 -22.47 11.37 -12.23
CA GLN A 9 -23.80 11.84 -11.88
C GLN A 9 -24.22 11.30 -10.50
N GLY A 10 -24.62 12.20 -9.60
CA GLY A 10 -24.99 11.87 -8.23
C GLY A 10 -23.83 11.90 -7.23
N ALA A 11 -22.59 12.15 -7.67
CA ALA A 11 -21.48 12.44 -6.77
C ALA A 11 -21.50 13.90 -6.31
N ASP A 12 -21.00 14.15 -5.10
CA ASP A 12 -20.83 15.50 -4.59
C ASP A 12 -19.61 16.19 -5.24
N VAL A 13 -19.88 17.09 -6.17
CA VAL A 13 -18.84 17.84 -6.90
C VAL A 13 -18.01 18.71 -5.95
N ALA A 14 -18.59 19.23 -4.87
CA ALA A 14 -17.86 20.02 -3.88
C ALA A 14 -16.90 19.13 -3.06
N ALA A 15 -17.27 17.88 -2.81
CA ALA A 15 -16.38 16.91 -2.18
C ALA A 15 -15.15 16.60 -3.06
N LEU A 16 -15.31 16.52 -4.39
CA LEU A 16 -14.17 16.33 -5.30
C LEU A 16 -13.20 17.52 -5.26
N ALA A 17 -13.70 18.75 -5.21
CA ALA A 17 -12.85 19.94 -5.09
C ALA A 17 -12.09 19.97 -3.76
N THR A 18 -12.76 19.64 -2.66
CA THR A 18 -12.15 19.53 -1.32
C THR A 18 -11.07 18.45 -1.28
N LEU A 19 -11.34 17.30 -1.90
CA LEU A 19 -10.39 16.19 -2.03
C LEU A 19 -9.16 16.64 -2.83
N ALA A 20 -9.36 17.31 -3.97
CA ALA A 20 -8.28 17.80 -4.80
C ALA A 20 -7.37 18.77 -4.04
N GLN A 21 -7.96 19.70 -3.28
CA GLN A 21 -7.22 20.63 -2.44
C GLN A 21 -6.44 19.90 -1.34
N ARG A 22 -7.09 18.97 -0.61
CA ARG A 22 -6.45 18.20 0.47
C ARG A 22 -5.21 17.45 0.00
N TRP A 23 -5.25 16.90 -1.21
CA TRP A 23 -4.18 16.05 -1.76
C TRP A 23 -3.27 16.77 -2.76
N GLY A 24 -3.41 18.09 -2.95
CA GLY A 24 -2.59 18.84 -3.91
C GLY A 24 -2.72 18.35 -5.36
N LEU A 25 -3.93 17.97 -5.76
CA LEU A 25 -4.24 17.49 -7.11
C LEU A 25 -4.72 18.65 -7.99
N SER A 26 -4.23 18.69 -9.22
CA SER A 26 -4.65 19.64 -10.25
C SER A 26 -5.34 18.90 -11.39
N HIS A 27 -6.52 19.37 -11.79
CA HIS A 27 -7.24 18.82 -12.94
C HIS A 27 -6.43 19.03 -14.23
N ASN A 28 -6.30 17.98 -15.04
CA ASN A 28 -5.76 18.02 -16.38
C ASN A 28 -6.63 17.15 -17.30
N ALA A 29 -7.23 17.78 -18.31
CA ALA A 29 -8.15 17.13 -19.25
C ALA A 29 -7.44 16.16 -20.22
N ASP A 30 -6.13 16.31 -20.42
CA ASP A 30 -5.32 15.50 -21.33
C ASP A 30 -4.63 14.32 -20.62
N ALA A 31 -4.81 14.19 -19.30
CA ALA A 31 -4.21 13.10 -18.54
C ALA A 31 -4.88 11.75 -18.88
N LEU A 32 -4.07 10.73 -19.18
CA LEU A 32 -4.57 9.37 -19.49
C LEU A 32 -5.24 8.67 -18.29
N LEU A 33 -4.95 9.14 -17.08
CA LEU A 33 -5.50 8.62 -15.84
C LEU A 33 -6.53 9.60 -15.29
N ALA A 34 -7.70 9.05 -14.92
CA ALA A 34 -8.75 9.79 -14.26
C ALA A 34 -8.97 9.28 -12.84
N LEU A 35 -8.96 10.20 -11.89
CA LEU A 35 -9.47 9.99 -10.55
C LEU A 35 -10.94 10.41 -10.56
N VAL A 36 -11.82 9.43 -10.38
CA VAL A 36 -13.26 9.55 -10.55
C VAL A 36 -13.94 9.39 -9.20
N LEU A 37 -14.69 10.41 -8.78
CA LEU A 37 -15.60 10.32 -7.65
C LEU A 37 -16.96 9.81 -8.13
N THR A 38 -17.35 8.63 -7.68
CA THR A 38 -18.69 8.07 -7.88
C THR A 38 -19.54 8.37 -6.64
N PRO A 39 -20.87 8.12 -6.67
CA PRO A 39 -21.70 8.25 -5.48
C PRO A 39 -21.32 7.27 -4.35
N GLN A 40 -20.51 6.25 -4.62
CA GLN A 40 -20.14 5.21 -3.65
C GLN A 40 -18.67 5.28 -3.21
N ARG A 41 -17.77 5.80 -4.03
CA ARG A 41 -16.32 5.72 -3.78
C ARG A 41 -15.49 6.61 -4.69
N LEU A 42 -14.22 6.73 -4.34
CA LEU A 42 -13.17 7.21 -5.23
C LEU A 42 -12.53 6.03 -5.98
N GLU A 43 -12.34 6.18 -7.29
CA GLU A 43 -11.68 5.16 -8.11
C GLU A 43 -10.78 5.75 -9.20
N LEU A 44 -9.81 4.98 -9.65
CA LEU A 44 -8.84 5.32 -10.69
C LEU A 44 -9.17 4.56 -11.97
N ARG A 45 -9.22 5.28 -13.10
CA ARG A 45 -9.46 4.74 -14.43
C ARG A 45 -8.34 5.11 -15.39
N LYS A 46 -8.02 4.20 -16.31
CA LYS A 46 -7.13 4.46 -17.45
C LYS A 46 -7.99 4.68 -18.70
N LEU A 47 -8.08 5.93 -19.15
CA LEU A 47 -9.08 6.38 -20.12
C LEU A 47 -8.86 5.83 -21.53
N ASP A 48 -7.61 5.64 -21.92
CA ASP A 48 -7.21 5.04 -23.20
C ASP A 48 -7.34 3.50 -23.21
N GLU A 49 -7.61 2.87 -22.06
CA GLU A 49 -7.89 1.43 -21.97
C GLU A 49 -9.13 1.10 -21.10
N PRO A 50 -10.36 1.47 -21.51
CA PRO A 50 -11.56 1.32 -20.68
C PRO A 50 -11.86 -0.13 -20.24
N LYS A 51 -11.43 -1.13 -21.03
CA LYS A 51 -11.62 -2.56 -20.74
C LYS A 51 -10.82 -3.06 -19.51
N LEU A 52 -9.87 -2.26 -19.03
CA LEU A 52 -9.14 -2.55 -17.79
C LEU A 52 -10.04 -2.38 -16.55
N GLY A 53 -11.09 -1.55 -16.65
CA GLY A 53 -11.95 -1.22 -15.52
C GLY A 53 -11.29 -0.24 -14.55
N ALA A 54 -11.96 -0.02 -13.42
CA ALA A 54 -11.51 0.90 -12.39
C ALA A 54 -10.80 0.19 -11.23
N ILE A 55 -9.93 0.91 -10.54
CA ILE A 55 -9.27 0.48 -9.31
C ILE A 55 -9.71 1.37 -8.16
N PHE A 56 -10.06 0.75 -7.05
CA PHE A 56 -10.38 1.41 -5.80
C PHE A 56 -9.91 0.54 -4.64
N VAL A 57 -9.74 1.14 -3.48
CA VAL A 57 -9.37 0.43 -2.26
C VAL A 57 -10.64 -0.01 -1.55
N ASP A 58 -10.81 -1.31 -1.31
CA ASP A 58 -11.97 -1.82 -0.57
C ASP A 58 -11.52 -2.86 0.45
N PHE A 59 -11.63 -2.49 1.73
CA PHE A 59 -11.29 -3.34 2.87
C PHE A 59 -12.49 -4.17 3.36
N VAL A 60 -13.71 -3.80 2.97
CA VAL A 60 -14.96 -4.43 3.46
C VAL A 60 -15.34 -5.61 2.60
N GLY A 61 -15.26 -5.43 1.28
CA GLY A 61 -15.69 -6.40 0.28
C GLY A 61 -14.57 -6.98 -0.58
N GLY A 62 -14.99 -7.62 -1.68
CA GLY A 62 -14.13 -8.04 -2.78
C GLY A 62 -12.93 -8.93 -2.38
N THR A 63 -11.81 -8.70 -3.05
CA THR A 63 -10.59 -9.51 -2.90
C THR A 63 -9.99 -9.40 -1.49
N MET A 64 -10.10 -8.26 -0.82
CA MET A 64 -9.56 -8.08 0.54
C MET A 64 -10.39 -8.83 1.57
N ALA A 65 -11.73 -8.78 1.49
CA ALA A 65 -12.60 -9.56 2.37
C ALA A 65 -12.35 -11.07 2.21
N HIS A 66 -12.21 -11.53 0.96
CA HIS A 66 -11.87 -12.92 0.67
C HIS A 66 -10.50 -13.29 1.23
N ARG A 67 -9.47 -12.46 1.02
CA ARG A 67 -8.11 -12.70 1.56
C ARG A 67 -8.10 -12.71 3.09
N ARG A 68 -8.85 -11.82 3.75
CA ARG A 68 -9.01 -11.82 5.21
C ARG A 68 -9.58 -13.14 5.74
N ARG A 69 -10.61 -13.69 5.06
CA ARG A 69 -11.31 -14.91 5.50
C ARG A 69 -10.59 -16.21 5.09
N PHE A 70 -9.94 -16.23 3.92
CA PHE A 70 -9.44 -17.45 3.28
C PHE A 70 -7.97 -17.39 2.83
N GLY A 71 -7.29 -16.25 3.01
CA GLY A 71 -5.90 -16.06 2.60
C GLY A 71 -4.87 -16.84 3.43
N GLY A 72 -5.31 -17.45 4.53
CA GLY A 72 -4.47 -18.25 5.43
C GLY A 72 -4.12 -17.52 6.74
N GLY A 73 -4.49 -16.25 6.88
CA GLY A 73 -4.33 -15.49 8.11
C GLY A 73 -2.88 -15.49 8.62
N ARG A 74 -2.65 -15.97 9.85
CA ARG A 74 -1.30 -16.09 10.44
C ARG A 74 -0.37 -17.03 9.64
N GLY A 75 -0.95 -17.87 8.76
CA GLY A 75 -0.22 -18.72 7.85
C GLY A 75 0.35 -18.01 6.62
N GLU A 76 -0.10 -16.79 6.32
CA GLU A 76 0.39 -16.00 5.19
C GLU A 76 1.88 -15.71 5.31
N ALA A 77 2.57 -15.71 4.16
CA ALA A 77 4.01 -15.47 4.11
C ALA A 77 4.38 -14.10 4.68
N VAL A 78 3.58 -13.06 4.40
CA VAL A 78 3.81 -11.72 4.97
C VAL A 78 3.66 -11.71 6.50
N ALA A 79 2.66 -12.41 7.05
CA ALA A 79 2.47 -12.54 8.50
C ALA A 79 3.66 -13.22 9.18
N LYS A 80 4.16 -14.31 8.57
CA LYS A 80 5.37 -15.01 9.04
C LYS A 80 6.62 -14.13 8.92
N ALA A 81 6.75 -13.40 7.81
CA ALA A 81 7.89 -12.54 7.54
C ALA A 81 8.01 -11.39 8.56
N VAL A 82 6.89 -10.78 8.98
CA VAL A 82 6.89 -9.78 10.06
C VAL A 82 7.03 -10.40 11.46
N GLY A 83 6.96 -11.72 11.58
CA GLY A 83 7.24 -12.45 12.82
C GLY A 83 6.03 -12.78 13.69
N ILE A 84 4.80 -12.63 13.19
CA ILE A 84 3.57 -12.96 13.92
C ILE A 84 3.62 -14.44 14.37
N LYS A 85 3.71 -14.68 15.69
CA LYS A 85 3.81 -16.03 16.28
C LYS A 85 3.25 -16.05 17.71
N GLY A 86 2.41 -17.04 18.05
CA GLY A 86 1.78 -17.12 19.37
C GLY A 86 1.00 -15.85 19.72
N GLY A 87 1.24 -15.26 20.89
CA GLY A 87 0.64 -13.98 21.29
C GLY A 87 1.32 -12.73 20.69
N TYR A 88 2.43 -12.87 19.96
CA TYR A 88 3.18 -11.74 19.43
C TYR A 88 2.51 -11.12 18.20
N LEU A 89 2.20 -9.83 18.30
CA LEU A 89 1.56 -8.99 17.28
C LEU A 89 2.31 -7.65 17.22
N PRO A 90 3.30 -7.49 16.31
CA PRO A 90 4.14 -6.30 16.30
C PRO A 90 3.39 -5.05 15.87
N ASP A 91 3.84 -3.89 16.37
CA ASP A 91 3.57 -2.61 15.73
C ASP A 91 4.37 -2.52 14.42
N VAL A 92 3.66 -2.26 13.32
CA VAL A 92 4.21 -2.26 11.95
C VAL A 92 4.10 -0.88 11.33
N VAL A 93 5.15 -0.49 10.61
CA VAL A 93 5.11 0.61 9.65
C VAL A 93 5.25 0.02 8.26
N ASP A 94 4.24 0.18 7.42
CA ASP A 94 4.31 -0.12 5.99
C ASP A 94 4.77 1.16 5.28
N ALA A 95 6.02 1.19 4.81
CA ALA A 95 6.60 2.39 4.23
C ALA A 95 6.35 2.51 2.71
N THR A 96 5.52 1.65 2.14
CA THR A 96 5.22 1.60 0.70
C THR A 96 3.77 1.14 0.53
N ALA A 97 2.84 1.86 1.13
CA ALA A 97 1.48 1.38 1.37
C ALA A 97 0.76 0.89 0.12
N GLY A 98 0.90 1.62 -1.01
CA GLY A 98 0.28 1.26 -2.27
C GLY A 98 -1.24 1.15 -2.13
N LEU A 99 -1.81 -0.02 -2.42
CA LEU A 99 -3.25 -0.27 -2.23
C LEU A 99 -3.60 -0.85 -0.85
N GLY A 100 -2.66 -0.86 0.10
CA GLY A 100 -2.87 -1.24 1.50
C GLY A 100 -3.15 -2.73 1.71
N ARG A 101 -2.83 -3.58 0.73
CA ARG A 101 -3.25 -4.99 0.72
C ARG A 101 -2.57 -5.82 1.79
N ASP A 102 -1.25 -5.69 1.89
CA ASP A 102 -0.47 -6.43 2.89
C ASP A 102 -0.64 -5.76 4.27
N ALA A 103 -0.66 -4.42 4.33
CA ALA A 103 -1.01 -3.66 5.54
C ALA A 103 -2.36 -4.10 6.16
N PHE A 104 -3.41 -4.25 5.35
CA PHE A 104 -4.71 -4.70 5.82
C PHE A 104 -4.69 -6.13 6.37
N VAL A 105 -3.95 -7.05 5.73
CA VAL A 105 -3.78 -8.41 6.25
C VAL A 105 -3.14 -8.38 7.64
N LEU A 106 -2.08 -7.59 7.82
CA LEU A 106 -1.41 -7.47 9.12
C LEU A 106 -2.34 -6.85 10.18
N ALA A 107 -3.08 -5.80 9.84
CA ALA A 107 -4.05 -5.17 10.74
C ALA A 107 -5.19 -6.12 11.13
N ALA A 108 -5.72 -6.89 10.17
CA ALA A 108 -6.75 -7.89 10.41
C ALA A 108 -6.27 -9.04 11.32
N LEU A 109 -4.97 -9.32 11.34
CA LEU A 109 -4.36 -10.28 12.25
C LEU A 109 -4.07 -9.73 13.66
N GLY A 110 -4.23 -8.42 13.85
CA GLY A 110 -4.12 -7.76 15.15
C GLY A 110 -2.90 -6.85 15.31
N CYS A 111 -2.04 -6.71 14.29
CA CYS A 111 -0.98 -5.70 14.32
C CYS A 111 -1.58 -4.28 14.29
N ARG A 112 -0.90 -3.31 14.90
CA ARG A 112 -1.17 -1.89 14.64
C ARG A 112 -0.26 -1.45 13.51
N VAL A 113 -0.85 -1.02 12.41
CA VAL A 113 -0.18 -0.71 11.15
C VAL A 113 -0.35 0.78 10.83
N ARG A 114 0.78 1.45 10.63
CA ARG A 114 0.85 2.81 10.07
C ARG A 114 1.36 2.70 8.64
N MET A 115 0.53 3.10 7.70
CA MET A 115 0.85 3.15 6.28
C MET A 115 1.45 4.51 5.92
N LEU A 116 2.57 4.53 5.22
CA LEU A 116 3.09 5.72 4.57
C LEU A 116 2.88 5.58 3.07
N GLU A 117 2.24 6.60 2.50
CA GLU A 117 2.09 6.74 1.05
C GLU A 117 2.56 8.14 0.67
N ARG A 118 3.37 8.24 -0.38
CA ARG A 118 3.89 9.51 -0.88
C ARG A 118 3.06 10.05 -2.02
N HIS A 119 2.52 9.16 -2.84
CA HIS A 119 1.85 9.51 -4.08
C HIS A 119 0.43 10.02 -3.76
N PRO A 120 0.11 11.30 -4.03
CA PRO A 120 -1.13 11.92 -3.55
C PRO A 120 -2.40 11.25 -4.10
N VAL A 121 -2.40 10.78 -5.35
CA VAL A 121 -3.54 10.02 -5.92
C VAL A 121 -3.74 8.68 -5.21
N VAL A 122 -2.65 7.98 -4.85
CA VAL A 122 -2.73 6.69 -4.15
C VAL A 122 -3.18 6.91 -2.71
N ALA A 123 -2.65 7.93 -2.05
CA ALA A 123 -3.07 8.35 -0.71
C ALA A 123 -4.56 8.72 -0.68
N ALA A 124 -5.07 9.42 -1.70
CA ALA A 124 -6.49 9.73 -1.83
C ALA A 124 -7.36 8.47 -1.98
N LEU A 125 -6.93 7.49 -2.80
CA LEU A 125 -7.63 6.21 -2.95
C LEU A 125 -7.63 5.39 -1.64
N LEU A 126 -6.49 5.37 -0.94
CA LEU A 126 -6.37 4.72 0.37
C LEU A 126 -7.26 5.39 1.41
N ASP A 127 -7.26 6.72 1.49
CA ASP A 127 -8.08 7.48 2.43
C ASP A 127 -9.57 7.21 2.20
N ASP A 128 -10.04 7.25 0.95
CA ASP A 128 -11.43 6.89 0.60
C ASP A 128 -11.76 5.44 1.04
N GLY A 129 -10.86 4.50 0.77
CA GLY A 129 -11.01 3.11 1.22
C GLY A 129 -11.05 2.96 2.74
N LEU A 130 -10.22 3.72 3.47
CA LEU A 130 -10.20 3.77 4.92
C LEU A 130 -11.49 4.36 5.48
N GLN A 131 -11.98 5.49 4.96
CA GLN A 131 -13.23 6.10 5.45
C GLN A 131 -14.41 5.13 5.32
N ARG A 132 -14.52 4.43 4.19
CA ARG A 132 -15.55 3.39 4.00
C ARG A 132 -15.34 2.19 4.94
N GLY A 133 -14.11 1.71 5.08
CA GLY A 133 -13.79 0.62 6.00
C GLY A 133 -14.04 0.98 7.46
N TYR A 134 -13.77 2.22 7.87
CA TYR A 134 -14.02 2.73 9.21
C TYR A 134 -15.52 2.83 9.52
N ALA A 135 -16.34 3.11 8.52
CA ALA A 135 -17.80 3.17 8.64
C ALA A 135 -18.48 1.79 8.70
N ASP A 136 -17.75 0.71 8.36
CA ASP A 136 -18.29 -0.65 8.39
C ASP A 136 -18.57 -1.13 9.82
N ALA A 137 -19.70 -1.82 10.02
CA ALA A 137 -20.12 -2.28 11.34
C ALA A 137 -19.29 -3.46 11.87
N GLU A 138 -18.75 -4.30 10.98
CA GLU A 138 -17.99 -5.49 11.36
C GLU A 138 -16.52 -5.14 11.61
N ILE A 139 -15.90 -4.40 10.68
CA ILE A 139 -14.46 -4.12 10.71
C ILE A 139 -14.10 -2.74 11.22
N GLY A 140 -15.01 -1.78 11.11
CA GLY A 140 -14.75 -0.38 11.42
C GLY A 140 -14.13 -0.12 12.79
N PRO A 141 -14.63 -0.73 13.90
CA PRO A 141 -14.08 -0.49 15.22
C PRO A 141 -12.58 -0.82 15.33
N TRP A 142 -12.18 -2.03 14.92
CA TRP A 142 -10.77 -2.43 15.02
C TRP A 142 -9.91 -1.83 13.89
N LEU A 143 -10.49 -1.56 12.71
CA LEU A 143 -9.74 -1.01 11.58
C LEU A 143 -9.22 0.40 11.90
N ARG A 144 -10.04 1.25 12.55
CA ARG A 144 -9.65 2.60 12.98
C ARG A 144 -8.45 2.58 13.94
N GLU A 145 -8.39 1.59 14.82
CA GLU A 145 -7.32 1.47 15.80
C GLU A 145 -6.03 0.89 15.22
N ARG A 146 -6.15 0.06 14.17
CA ARG A 146 -5.08 -0.81 13.70
C ARG A 146 -4.57 -0.51 12.30
N LEU A 147 -5.25 0.31 11.50
CA LEU A 147 -4.81 0.65 10.15
C LEU A 147 -5.00 2.15 9.92
N THR A 148 -3.90 2.88 9.87
CA THR A 148 -3.88 4.34 9.71
C THR A 148 -3.00 4.76 8.54
N LEU A 149 -3.29 5.91 7.95
CA LEU A 149 -2.55 6.47 6.81
C LEU A 149 -1.84 7.76 7.21
N LEU A 150 -0.56 7.85 6.84
CA LEU A 150 0.27 9.05 6.91
C LEU A 150 0.70 9.40 5.48
N HIS A 151 0.32 10.59 5.02
CA HIS A 151 0.76 11.09 3.73
C HIS A 151 2.11 11.77 3.88
N ALA A 152 3.16 11.04 3.51
CA ALA A 152 4.53 11.51 3.66
C ALA A 152 5.47 10.72 2.75
N SER A 153 6.60 11.33 2.39
CA SER A 153 7.73 10.59 1.84
C SER A 153 8.29 9.65 2.91
N SER A 154 8.36 8.35 2.62
CA SER A 154 8.94 7.38 3.55
C SER A 154 10.41 7.64 3.84
N ILE A 155 11.17 8.13 2.87
CA ILE A 155 12.59 8.47 3.06
C ILE A 155 12.76 9.51 4.18
N GLU A 156 11.87 10.50 4.23
CA GLU A 156 11.90 11.57 5.23
C GLU A 156 11.24 11.14 6.54
N ALA A 157 10.03 10.57 6.45
CA ALA A 157 9.24 10.26 7.63
C ALA A 157 9.82 9.12 8.47
N LEU A 158 10.50 8.14 7.86
CA LEU A 158 11.10 7.02 8.61
C LEU A 158 12.15 7.51 9.62
N ALA A 159 12.81 8.64 9.38
CA ALA A 159 13.84 9.17 10.28
C ALA A 159 13.26 9.76 11.58
N THR A 160 12.02 10.24 11.56
CA THR A 160 11.40 10.99 12.67
C THR A 160 10.19 10.29 13.27
N LEU A 161 9.75 9.17 12.70
CA LEU A 161 8.51 8.52 13.10
C LEU A 161 8.57 8.00 14.55
N THR A 162 7.63 8.46 15.36
CA THR A 162 7.48 8.08 16.76
C THR A 162 6.02 7.70 17.06
N PRO A 163 5.75 6.72 17.95
CA PRO A 163 6.72 5.79 18.56
C PRO A 163 7.35 4.87 17.52
N ARG A 164 8.57 4.39 17.79
CA ARG A 164 9.29 3.47 16.89
C ARG A 164 8.54 2.14 16.79
N PRO A 165 8.30 1.61 15.58
CA PRO A 165 7.68 0.30 15.39
C PRO A 165 8.66 -0.82 15.72
N GLU A 166 8.11 -2.01 15.94
CA GLU A 166 8.91 -3.23 16.00
C GLU A 166 9.34 -3.67 14.61
N VAL A 167 8.44 -3.52 13.63
CA VAL A 167 8.68 -3.94 12.25
C VAL A 167 8.47 -2.80 11.27
N VAL A 168 9.39 -2.67 10.32
CA VAL A 168 9.17 -1.87 9.09
C VAL A 168 9.02 -2.82 7.91
N TYR A 169 7.95 -2.65 7.13
CA TYR A 169 7.65 -3.40 5.92
C TYR A 169 7.87 -2.53 4.68
N LEU A 170 8.55 -3.08 3.68
CA LEU A 170 8.88 -2.45 2.41
C LEU A 170 8.47 -3.37 1.23
N ASP A 171 7.73 -2.83 0.27
CA ASP A 171 7.35 -3.43 -1.00
C ASP A 171 7.35 -2.34 -2.10
N PRO A 172 8.49 -1.66 -2.34
CA PRO A 172 8.57 -0.64 -3.38
C PRO A 172 8.34 -1.27 -4.75
N MET A 173 7.76 -0.51 -5.67
CA MET A 173 7.47 -0.95 -7.03
C MET A 173 8.78 -1.29 -7.76
N PHE A 174 9.06 -2.58 -7.91
CA PHE A 174 10.23 -3.03 -8.65
C PHE A 174 9.97 -3.02 -10.17
N PRO A 175 10.94 -2.60 -11.01
CA PRO A 175 10.79 -2.65 -12.46
C PRO A 175 10.45 -4.05 -12.94
N HIS A 176 9.25 -4.23 -13.47
CA HIS A 176 8.83 -5.51 -14.03
C HIS A 176 9.50 -5.71 -15.40
N ARG A 177 10.11 -6.88 -15.61
CA ARG A 177 10.51 -7.30 -16.96
C ARG A 177 9.25 -7.49 -17.82
N GLN A 178 9.25 -6.88 -19.01
CA GLN A 178 8.11 -6.74 -19.95
C GLN A 178 7.44 -8.04 -20.46
N LYS A 179 7.80 -9.23 -19.97
CA LYS A 179 7.40 -10.52 -20.59
C LYS A 179 6.35 -11.33 -19.82
N SER A 180 5.37 -10.68 -19.20
CA SER A 180 4.17 -11.37 -18.74
C SER A 180 2.92 -10.63 -19.21
N ALA A 181 2.26 -11.18 -20.23
CA ALA A 181 0.94 -10.76 -20.70
C ALA A 181 -0.18 -10.90 -19.63
N LEU A 182 0.17 -11.31 -18.41
CA LEU A 182 -0.72 -11.60 -17.28
C LEU A 182 -0.45 -10.70 -16.06
N VAL A 183 0.11 -9.49 -16.27
CA VAL A 183 0.04 -8.46 -15.23
C VAL A 183 -1.45 -8.18 -15.01
N LYS A 184 -1.95 -8.55 -13.82
CA LYS A 184 -3.35 -8.35 -13.41
C LYS A 184 -3.77 -6.92 -13.75
N LYS A 185 -4.98 -6.72 -14.31
CA LYS A 185 -5.48 -5.41 -14.78
C LYS A 185 -5.15 -4.26 -13.83
N GLU A 186 -5.28 -4.50 -12.53
CA GLU A 186 -4.98 -3.56 -11.46
C GLU A 186 -3.53 -3.04 -11.49
N MET A 187 -2.56 -3.95 -11.67
CA MET A 187 -1.15 -3.59 -11.71
C MET A 187 -0.80 -2.76 -12.95
N ARG A 188 -1.53 -2.90 -14.06
CA ARG A 188 -1.28 -2.09 -15.28
C ARG A 188 -1.65 -0.62 -15.08
N VAL A 189 -2.83 -0.35 -14.51
CA VAL A 189 -3.25 1.04 -14.22
C VAL A 189 -2.39 1.63 -13.10
N PHE A 190 -2.07 0.83 -12.07
CA PHE A 190 -1.25 1.31 -10.95
C PHE A 190 0.19 1.62 -11.36
N GLN A 191 0.80 0.81 -12.25
CA GLN A 191 2.11 1.10 -12.83
C GLN A 191 2.10 2.34 -13.71
N ALA A 192 1.03 2.56 -14.49
CA ALA A 192 0.88 3.77 -15.28
C ALA A 192 0.81 5.05 -14.41
N LEU A 193 0.35 4.92 -13.16
CA LEU A 193 0.27 6.03 -12.20
C LEU A 193 1.59 6.30 -11.50
N VAL A 194 2.17 5.26 -10.87
CA VAL A 194 3.28 5.42 -9.91
C VAL A 194 4.65 5.30 -10.59
N GLY A 195 4.75 4.60 -11.72
CA GLY A 195 6.03 4.32 -12.36
C GLY A 195 6.88 3.34 -11.55
N ALA A 196 8.20 3.37 -11.76
CA ALA A 196 9.17 2.64 -10.94
C ALA A 196 9.64 3.51 -9.78
N ASP A 197 9.91 2.90 -8.63
CA ASP A 197 10.51 3.59 -7.49
C ASP A 197 12.04 3.59 -7.66
N ASP A 198 12.57 4.53 -8.44
CA ASP A 198 14.01 4.64 -8.72
C ASP A 198 14.85 4.92 -7.45
N ASP A 199 14.21 5.46 -6.41
CA ASP A 199 14.79 5.75 -5.10
C ASP A 199 14.51 4.67 -4.05
N ALA A 200 13.97 3.51 -4.44
CA ALA A 200 13.62 2.41 -3.53
C ALA A 200 14.80 1.95 -2.65
N ASP A 201 16.02 1.95 -3.20
CA ASP A 201 17.22 1.54 -2.47
C ASP A 201 17.52 2.45 -1.26
N ALA A 202 17.09 3.71 -1.30
CA ALA A 202 17.25 4.65 -0.20
C ALA A 202 16.35 4.33 1.01
N LEU A 203 15.39 3.41 0.89
CA LEU A 203 14.47 3.04 1.98
C LEU A 203 15.10 2.10 3.01
N LEU A 204 16.07 1.27 2.62
CA LEU A 204 16.54 0.19 3.50
C LEU A 204 17.24 0.71 4.76
N ALA A 205 18.17 1.66 4.60
CA ALA A 205 18.92 2.21 5.72
C ALA A 205 18.03 2.88 6.77
N PRO A 206 17.14 3.86 6.43
CA PRO A 206 16.26 4.48 7.41
C PRO A 206 15.25 3.48 8.01
N ALA A 207 14.77 2.51 7.23
CA ALA A 207 13.91 1.45 7.78
C ALA A 207 14.60 0.64 8.89
N ARG A 208 15.88 0.28 8.69
CA ARG A 208 16.66 -0.48 9.70
C ARG A 208 17.06 0.37 10.90
N GLN A 209 17.17 1.70 10.74
CA GLN A 209 17.35 2.61 11.87
C GLN A 209 16.05 2.77 12.67
N LEU A 210 14.90 2.80 12.00
CA LEU A 210 13.60 2.99 12.65
C LEU A 210 13.12 1.74 13.40
N ALA A 211 13.12 0.58 12.75
CA ALA A 211 12.63 -0.67 13.34
C ALA A 211 13.39 -1.05 14.61
N THR A 212 12.69 -1.55 15.63
CA THR A 212 13.33 -2.05 16.86
C THR A 212 13.55 -3.56 16.87
N LYS A 213 12.94 -4.31 15.94
CA LYS A 213 13.08 -5.78 15.86
C LYS A 213 13.44 -6.30 14.46
N ARG A 214 12.81 -5.81 13.40
CA ARG A 214 13.01 -6.35 12.04
C ARG A 214 12.63 -5.38 10.94
N VAL A 215 13.31 -5.47 9.80
CA VAL A 215 12.81 -4.94 8.52
C VAL A 215 12.49 -6.10 7.59
N VAL A 216 11.35 -6.01 6.91
CA VAL A 216 10.86 -7.00 5.95
C VAL A 216 10.77 -6.33 4.60
N VAL A 217 11.42 -6.92 3.59
CA VAL A 217 11.39 -6.41 2.23
C VAL A 217 10.83 -7.46 1.29
N LYS A 218 9.68 -7.17 0.66
CA LYS A 218 9.11 -8.04 -0.37
C LYS A 218 9.84 -7.83 -1.69
N ARG A 219 10.23 -8.93 -2.33
CA ARG A 219 10.99 -8.94 -3.60
C ARG A 219 10.48 -10.04 -4.52
N PRO A 220 10.28 -9.79 -5.82
CA PRO A 220 10.13 -10.87 -6.80
C PRO A 220 11.32 -11.84 -6.73
N ASP A 221 11.11 -13.12 -7.02
CA ASP A 221 12.15 -14.16 -6.84
C ASP A 221 13.46 -13.83 -7.58
N TYR A 222 13.36 -13.22 -8.77
CA TYR A 222 14.49 -12.85 -9.60
C TYR A 222 15.11 -11.48 -9.27
N ALA A 223 14.46 -10.67 -8.43
CA ALA A 223 14.94 -9.33 -8.13
C ALA A 223 16.12 -9.40 -7.15
N PRO A 224 17.19 -8.59 -7.34
CA PRO A 224 18.28 -8.51 -6.38
C PRO A 224 17.76 -8.01 -5.01
N PRO A 225 18.51 -8.21 -3.92
CA PRO A 225 18.20 -7.61 -2.62
C PRO A 225 18.11 -6.08 -2.73
N LEU A 226 17.29 -5.46 -1.89
CA LEU A 226 17.16 -4.00 -1.86
C LEU A 226 18.49 -3.34 -1.45
N ALA A 227 18.86 -2.26 -2.12
CA ALA A 227 20.15 -1.56 -1.96
C ALA A 227 21.39 -2.46 -2.15
N GLY A 228 21.24 -3.60 -2.84
CA GLY A 228 22.32 -4.58 -2.99
C GLY A 228 22.75 -5.26 -1.69
N VAL A 229 22.03 -5.04 -0.58
CA VAL A 229 22.38 -5.59 0.73
C VAL A 229 21.82 -6.99 0.86
N ALA A 230 22.69 -7.99 0.76
CA ALA A 230 22.31 -9.39 0.95
C ALA A 230 21.89 -9.67 2.40
N THR A 231 20.96 -10.62 2.57
CA THR A 231 20.61 -11.20 3.86
C THR A 231 20.45 -12.71 3.71
N PRO A 232 20.94 -13.51 4.68
CA PRO A 232 20.75 -14.96 4.65
C PRO A 232 19.34 -15.38 5.08
N ASN A 233 18.54 -14.45 5.63
CA ASN A 233 17.21 -14.73 6.16
C ASN A 233 16.14 -14.26 5.19
N ALA A 234 15.31 -15.19 4.69
CA ALA A 234 14.16 -14.86 3.86
C ALA A 234 12.98 -15.80 4.12
N THR A 235 11.76 -15.30 3.96
CA THR A 235 10.55 -16.13 3.84
C THR A 235 10.21 -16.32 2.37
N LEU A 236 10.31 -17.54 1.86
CA LEU A 236 10.06 -17.85 0.46
C LEU A 236 8.58 -18.09 0.18
N THR A 237 8.13 -17.73 -1.02
CA THR A 237 6.82 -18.10 -1.57
C THR A 237 6.99 -18.72 -2.95
N LYS A 238 5.89 -18.90 -3.71
CA LYS A 238 5.93 -19.45 -5.07
C LYS A 238 6.47 -18.46 -6.12
N SER A 239 6.33 -17.15 -5.91
CA SER A 239 6.60 -16.14 -6.94
C SER A 239 7.34 -14.89 -6.46
N HIS A 240 7.60 -14.82 -5.16
CA HIS A 240 8.31 -13.74 -4.49
C HIS A 240 8.86 -14.25 -3.16
N ARG A 241 9.71 -13.45 -2.53
CA ARG A 241 10.26 -13.70 -1.20
C ARG A 241 10.14 -12.44 -0.34
N PHE A 242 10.34 -12.63 0.96
CA PHE A 242 10.49 -11.55 1.93
C PHE A 242 11.89 -11.62 2.53
N ASP A 243 12.77 -10.73 2.12
CA ASP A 243 14.11 -10.56 2.68
C ASP A 243 14.00 -9.95 4.08
N LEU A 244 14.68 -10.54 5.07
CA LEU A 244 14.58 -10.14 6.48
C LEU A 244 15.89 -9.52 6.96
N TYR A 245 15.83 -8.33 7.53
CA TYR A 245 17.00 -7.60 8.04
C TYR A 245 16.82 -7.29 9.53
N ALA A 246 17.94 -7.30 10.26
CA ALA A 246 17.99 -6.81 11.63
C ALA A 246 18.07 -5.27 11.66
N PRO A 247 17.59 -4.61 12.74
CA PRO A 247 17.87 -3.21 13.01
C PRO A 247 19.37 -2.88 12.97
N LEU A 248 19.72 -1.60 12.78
CA LEU A 248 21.11 -1.13 12.83
C LEU A 248 21.59 -0.72 14.23
N GLY A 249 20.67 -0.59 15.19
CA GLY A 249 20.96 -0.24 16.58
C GLY A 249 20.45 -1.27 17.58
#